data_AF-A0A3B0QDN8-F1
#
_entry.id   AF-A0A3B0QDN8-F1
#
_cell.length_a   1.000
_cell.length_b   1.000
_cell.length_c   1.000
_cell.angle_alpha   90.00
_cell.angle_beta   90.00
_cell.angle_gamma   90.00
#
_symmetry.space_group_name_H-M   'P 1'
#
loop_
_entity.id
_entity.type
_entity.pdbx_description
1 polymer ?
#
loop_
_entity_poly.entity_id
_entity_poly.type
_entity_poly.pdbx_seq_one_letter_code
_entity_poly.pdbx_strand_id
1 'polypeptide(L)'
;MEKERYIASYFKKTQTILQNELPDNVITLQFFQRKDNSILAGMSEVLRLLEEVTDTSKYQIRYLPDGTLINNLDIVLELEGHYQDFGIW
;
A
#
# COMPACT_ATOMS: atom_id res chain seq x y z
N MET A 1 10.37 -9.06 -12.09
CA MET A 1 9.58 -8.34 -13.11
C MET A 1 10.17 -6.95 -13.37
N GLU A 2 10.02 -6.36 -14.56
CA GLU A 2 10.63 -5.05 -14.91
C GLU A 2 10.30 -3.95 -13.88
N LYS A 3 9.09 -3.96 -13.32
CA LYS A 3 8.61 -2.96 -12.36
C LYS A 3 9.29 -3.02 -10.99
N GLU A 4 9.80 -4.17 -10.56
CA GLU A 4 10.48 -4.30 -9.27
C GLU A 4 11.79 -3.51 -9.20
N ARG A 5 12.35 -3.09 -10.34
CA ARG A 5 13.55 -2.24 -10.37
C ARG A 5 13.35 -0.89 -9.68
N TYR A 6 12.10 -0.46 -9.52
CA TYR A 6 11.74 0.79 -8.85
C TYR A 6 11.56 0.63 -7.33
N ILE A 7 11.62 -0.60 -6.82
CA ILE A 7 11.42 -0.91 -5.40
C ILE A 7 12.77 -0.82 -4.67
N ALA A 8 12.79 -0.13 -3.53
CA ALA A 8 13.95 -0.09 -2.66
C ALA A 8 14.25 -1.47 -2.06
N SER A 9 15.52 -1.86 -2.01
CA SER A 9 15.93 -3.22 -1.61
C SER A 9 15.53 -3.61 -0.17
N TYR A 10 15.28 -2.65 0.71
CA TYR A 10 14.87 -2.92 2.09
C TYR A 10 13.45 -3.48 2.20
N PHE A 11 12.55 -3.18 1.24
CA PHE A 11 11.21 -3.77 1.21
C PHE A 11 11.28 -5.28 1.01
N LYS A 12 12.13 -5.74 0.08
CA LYS A 12 12.38 -7.17 -0.15
C LYS A 12 12.99 -7.85 1.08
N LYS A 13 13.95 -7.20 1.74
CA LYS A 13 14.52 -7.72 3.00
C LYS A 13 13.46 -7.87 4.09
N THR A 14 12.59 -6.87 4.23
CA THR A 14 11.50 -6.89 5.21
C THR A 14 10.51 -8.00 4.92
N GLN A 15 10.14 -8.19 3.65
CA GLN A 15 9.27 -9.29 3.22
C GLN A 15 9.86 -10.66 3.59
N THR A 16 11.15 -10.89 3.31
CA THR A 16 11.83 -12.14 3.66
C THR A 16 11.88 -12.38 5.17
N ILE A 17 12.15 -11.33 5.97
CA ILE A 17 12.20 -11.46 7.43
C ILE A 17 10.80 -11.80 7.98
N LEU A 18 9.76 -11.09 7.54
CA LEU A 18 8.40 -11.32 8.03
C LEU A 18 7.85 -12.69 7.63
N GLN A 19 8.14 -13.16 6.41
CA GLN A 19 7.76 -14.51 5.97
C GLN A 19 8.36 -15.62 6.86
N ASN A 20 9.54 -15.41 7.43
CA ASN A 20 10.22 -16.41 8.26
C ASN A 20 9.85 -16.30 9.74
N GLU A 21 9.80 -15.08 10.28
CA GLU A 21 9.65 -14.84 11.72
C GLU A 21 8.18 -14.68 12.14
N LEU A 22 7.33 -14.14 11.26
CA LEU A 22 5.93 -13.79 11.55
C LEU A 22 5.02 -14.08 10.34
N PRO A 23 4.94 -15.34 9.86
CA PRO A 23 4.28 -15.69 8.60
C PRO A 23 2.78 -15.35 8.55
N ASP A 24 2.10 -15.37 9.70
CA ASP A 24 0.65 -15.17 9.80
C ASP A 24 0.28 -13.78 10.35
N ASN A 25 1.20 -12.81 10.28
CA ASN A 25 0.93 -11.49 10.83
C ASN A 25 -0.01 -10.67 9.93
N VAL A 26 -1.14 -10.26 10.49
CA VAL A 26 -2.01 -9.27 9.85
C VAL A 26 -1.58 -7.88 10.29
N ILE A 27 -1.27 -7.03 9.31
CA ILE A 27 -0.86 -5.64 9.53
C ILE A 27 -1.81 -4.69 8.84
N THR A 28 -1.78 -3.42 9.25
CA THR A 28 -2.48 -2.32 8.58
C THR A 28 -1.46 -1.27 8.16
N LEU A 29 -1.26 -1.10 6.85
CA LEU A 29 -0.40 -0.07 6.26
C LEU A 29 -1.27 1.11 5.84
N GLN A 30 -1.03 2.28 6.42
CA GLN A 30 -1.78 3.51 6.15
C GLN A 30 -0.91 4.55 5.45
N PHE A 31 -1.47 5.14 4.40
CA PHE A 31 -0.95 6.33 3.74
C PHE A 31 -1.80 7.51 4.20
N PHE A 32 -1.16 8.50 4.80
CA PHE A 32 -1.84 9.68 5.31
C PHE A 32 -1.23 10.95 4.74
N GLN A 33 -2.07 11.95 4.61
CA GLN A 33 -1.66 13.24 4.09
C GLN A 33 -0.91 14.04 5.16
N ARG A 34 0.14 14.76 4.74
CA ARG A 34 1.00 15.54 5.66
C ARG A 34 0.67 17.03 5.75
N LYS A 35 -0.20 17.54 4.87
CA LYS A 35 -0.53 18.96 4.76
C LYS A 35 -2.02 19.17 4.55
N ASP A 36 -2.53 20.27 5.09
CA ASP A 36 -3.92 20.66 4.90
C ASP A 36 -4.21 21.09 3.45
N ASN A 37 -5.50 21.08 3.10
CA ASN A 37 -6.03 21.62 1.85
C ASN A 37 -5.37 21.07 0.58
N SER A 38 -5.18 19.75 0.52
CA SER A 38 -4.64 19.07 -0.67
C SER A 38 -5.75 18.32 -1.41
N ILE A 39 -5.62 18.17 -2.73
CA ILE A 39 -6.54 17.37 -3.53
C ILE A 39 -5.88 16.02 -3.81
N LEU A 40 -6.56 14.94 -3.44
CA LEU A 40 -6.11 13.58 -3.72
C LEU A 40 -6.14 13.30 -5.22
N ALA A 41 -5.08 12.73 -5.77
CA ALA A 41 -4.98 12.30 -7.16
C ALA A 41 -4.09 11.07 -7.30
N GLY A 42 -4.35 10.23 -8.30
CA GLY A 42 -3.55 9.05 -8.64
C GLY A 42 -4.04 7.75 -8.01
N MET A 43 -5.19 7.77 -7.32
CA MET A 43 -5.74 6.57 -6.70
C MET A 43 -6.12 5.51 -7.75
N SER A 44 -6.62 5.93 -8.91
CA SER A 44 -6.97 5.01 -10.00
C SER A 44 -5.76 4.20 -10.50
N GLU A 45 -4.59 4.83 -10.57
CA GLU A 45 -3.33 4.22 -10.95
C GLU A 45 -2.80 3.28 -9.88
N VAL A 46 -2.92 3.66 -8.60
CA VAL A 46 -2.55 2.82 -7.46
C VAL A 46 -3.36 1.53 -7.44
N LEU A 47 -4.70 1.63 -7.57
CA LEU A 47 -5.57 0.46 -7.57
C LEU A 47 -5.26 -0.48 -8.74
N ARG A 48 -5.04 0.08 -9.94
CA ARG A 48 -4.64 -0.70 -11.12
C ARG A 48 -3.28 -1.37 -10.94
N LEU A 49 -2.32 -0.67 -10.34
CA LEU A 49 -1.01 -1.24 -10.06
C LEU A 49 -1.15 -2.44 -9.11
N LEU A 50 -1.86 -2.27 -7.99
CA LEU A 50 -2.08 -3.33 -7.00
C LEU A 50 -2.77 -4.54 -7.62
N GLU A 51 -3.82 -4.33 -8.43
CA GLU A 51 -4.51 -5.41 -9.15
C GLU A 51 -3.60 -6.14 -10.14
N GLU A 52 -2.66 -5.44 -10.79
CA GLU A 52 -1.74 -6.04 -11.75
C GLU A 52 -0.62 -6.87 -11.09
N VAL A 53 -0.12 -6.42 -9.93
CA VAL A 53 1.12 -6.95 -9.34
C VAL A 53 0.93 -7.77 -8.06
N THR A 54 -0.29 -7.82 -7.54
CA THR A 54 -0.63 -8.56 -6.31
C THR A 54 -1.93 -9.34 -6.47
N ASP A 55 -2.21 -10.25 -5.53
CA ASP A 55 -3.52 -10.89 -5.40
C ASP A 55 -4.37 -10.08 -4.40
N THR A 56 -5.15 -9.13 -4.91
CA THR A 56 -5.98 -8.22 -4.11
C THR A 56 -7.10 -8.93 -3.34
N SER A 57 -7.35 -10.22 -3.58
CA SER A 57 -8.31 -11.00 -2.80
C SER A 57 -7.79 -11.37 -1.40
N LYS A 58 -6.48 -11.27 -1.17
CA LYS A 58 -5.83 -11.67 0.09
C LYS A 58 -5.77 -10.59 1.16
N TYR A 59 -6.10 -9.35 0.81
CA TYR A 59 -6.02 -8.21 1.72
C TYR A 59 -7.13 -7.21 1.44
N GLN A 60 -7.45 -6.38 2.42
CA GLN A 60 -8.47 -5.35 2.30
C GLN A 60 -7.86 -4.04 1.84
N ILE A 61 -8.52 -3.37 0.91
CA ILE A 61 -8.14 -2.05 0.39
C ILE A 61 -9.25 -1.07 0.75
N ARG A 62 -8.92 -0.03 1.51
CA ARG A 62 -9.83 1.08 1.82
C ARG A 62 -9.17 2.38 1.37
N TYR A 63 -9.91 3.24 0.68
CA TYR A 63 -9.33 4.44 0.06
C TYR A 63 -10.35 5.57 -0.08
N LEU A 64 -9.83 6.79 -0.27
CA LEU A 64 -10.62 7.95 -0.68
C LEU A 64 -10.53 8.15 -2.21
N PRO A 65 -11.62 8.53 -2.90
CA PRO A 65 -11.60 8.71 -4.35
C PRO A 65 -10.77 9.92 -4.77
N ASP A 66 -10.25 9.89 -6.00
CA ASP A 66 -9.59 11.04 -6.61
C ASP A 66 -10.51 12.28 -6.62
N GLY A 67 -9.91 13.45 -6.42
CA GLY A 67 -10.63 14.72 -6.29
C GLY A 67 -11.09 15.06 -4.87
N THR A 68 -10.90 14.14 -3.90
CA THR A 68 -11.23 14.42 -2.49
C THR A 68 -10.30 15.50 -1.93
N LEU A 69 -10.89 16.51 -1.28
CA LEU A 69 -10.16 17.48 -0.46
C LEU A 69 -9.75 16.81 0.85
N ILE A 70 -8.44 16.70 1.08
CA ILE A 70 -7.83 15.99 2.21
C ILE A 70 -6.95 16.94 3.03
N ASN A 71 -6.88 16.68 4.33
CA ASN A 71 -6.14 17.45 5.30
C ASN A 71 -5.03 16.64 5.97
N ASN A 72 -4.22 17.30 6.80
CA ASN A 72 -3.20 16.62 7.56
C ASN A 72 -3.79 15.48 8.40
N LEU A 73 -3.13 14.32 8.38
CA LEU A 73 -3.50 13.07 9.03
C LEU A 73 -4.71 12.34 8.46
N ASP A 74 -5.36 12.85 7.41
CA ASP A 74 -6.37 12.07 6.69
C ASP A 74 -5.72 10.85 6.05
N ILE A 75 -6.26 9.66 6.36
CA ILE A 75 -5.85 8.40 5.75
C ILE A 75 -6.52 8.31 4.37
N VAL A 76 -5.68 8.22 3.33
CA VAL A 76 -6.14 8.21 1.92
C VAL A 76 -6.13 6.83 1.31
N LEU A 77 -5.31 5.93 1.84
CA LEU A 77 -5.21 4.53 1.48
C LEU A 77 -4.84 3.71 2.70
N GLU A 78 -5.48 2.57 2.85
CA GLU A 78 -5.22 1.59 3.88
C GLU A 78 -5.23 0.19 3.26
N LEU A 79 -4.16 -0.57 3.54
CA LEU A 79 -3.98 -1.95 3.12
C LEU A 79 -3.90 -2.83 4.38
N GLU A 80 -4.82 -3.78 4.52
CA GLU A 80 -4.87 -4.67 5.68
C GLU A 80 -4.80 -6.15 5.28
N GLY A 81 -3.78 -6.85 5.74
CA GLY A 81 -3.50 -8.25 5.40
C GLY A 81 -2.07 -8.62 5.77
N HIS A 82 -1.54 -9.68 5.17
CA HIS A 82 -0.14 -10.03 5.40
C HIS A 82 0.80 -9.14 4.59
N TYR A 83 1.89 -8.68 5.22
CA TYR A 83 2.85 -7.79 4.56
C TYR A 83 3.42 -8.40 3.27
N GLN A 84 3.61 -9.72 3.22
CA GLN A 84 4.11 -10.38 2.03
C GLN A 84 3.22 -10.27 0.79
N ASP A 85 1.93 -10.01 0.95
CA ASP A 85 0.99 -9.94 -0.16
C ASP A 85 0.99 -8.57 -0.87
N PHE A 86 1.40 -7.49 -0.20
CA PHE A 86 1.38 -6.13 -0.77
C PHE A 86 2.56 -5.23 -0.40
N GLY A 87 3.28 -5.48 0.68
CA GLY A 87 4.16 -4.50 1.34
C GLY A 87 5.42 -4.06 0.60
N ILE A 88 5.71 -4.65 -0.56
CA ILE A 88 6.80 -4.20 -1.45
C ILE A 88 6.35 -3.18 -2.50
N TRP A 89 5.03 -2.97 -2.64
CA TRP A 89 4.38 -2.09 -3.60
C TRP A 89 3.77 -0.89 -2.90
#